data_AF-A0AAU0U4W9-F1
#
_entry.id   AF-A0AAU0U4W9-F1
#
_cell.length_a   1.000
_cell.length_b   1.000
_cell.length_c   1.000
_cell.angle_alpha   90.00
_cell.angle_beta   90.00
_cell.angle_gamma   90.00
#
_symmetry.space_group_name_H-M   'P 1'
#
loop_
_entity.id
_entity.type
_entity.pdbx_description
1 polymer ?
#
loop_
_entity_poly.entity_id
_entity_poly.type
_entity_poly.pdbx_seq_one_letter_code
_entity_poly.pdbx_strand_id
1 'polypeptide(L)'
;MSVLTAAQEIEISDAFASATKSALSTVLNSLAPTQNADYPKPHVQEAPSDSLDPLLGNPSGVNVEVVYPSMTSSDFIGLSFNGNDTFEVKNGSLFGKVTFLVPVADVTLAVGKTIQVIYAVVRPDGVILSEILNLIVQPIAADKLPTPQITQASEDVLDLTTFDGDADVTVEAWPLIALGQTVWLTVSGPGGVPTMELLNAYVMTTADVSKGVRGTIARAELEKLEDGSELGVMCKVGFEGGSDEAEAVELPTAAFKTTLISFEGFETAKEGRVPPEQVESFRAFSISAAQSWVIRSDYKYPPYITGLMAHFNLGRITITLKSPAKSIRFAAQYQSGDATIAYKDEQELTITTQLEPAVITYPATKWIEYFTATRKIKSIVIDRPTIPGFSGIGLDNFTFTYI
;
A
#
# COMPACT_ATOMS: atom_id res chain seq x y z
N MET A 1 24.69 -42.45 -28.00
CA MET A 1 23.62 -42.08 -27.06
C MET A 1 22.63 -43.23 -27.03
N SER A 2 22.61 -44.00 -25.96
CA SER A 2 21.48 -44.90 -25.72
C SER A 2 20.32 -44.02 -25.31
N VAL A 3 19.20 -44.11 -26.03
CA VAL A 3 17.98 -43.37 -25.69
C VAL A 3 17.23 -44.20 -24.65
N LEU A 4 16.63 -43.56 -23.64
CA LEU A 4 15.74 -44.26 -22.71
C LEU A 4 14.61 -44.94 -23.50
N THR A 5 14.18 -46.10 -23.03
CA THR A 5 12.96 -46.71 -23.52
C THR A 5 11.74 -46.08 -22.83
N ALA A 6 10.58 -46.06 -23.49
CA ALA A 6 9.33 -45.59 -22.89
C ALA A 6 8.96 -46.34 -21.59
N ALA A 7 9.38 -47.60 -21.45
CA ALA A 7 9.18 -48.38 -20.22
C ALA A 7 10.01 -47.83 -19.06
N GLN A 8 11.25 -47.40 -19.31
CA GLN A 8 12.12 -46.82 -18.29
C GLN A 8 11.66 -45.42 -17.86
N GLU A 9 11.10 -44.63 -18.77
CA GLU A 9 10.47 -43.34 -18.43
C GLU A 9 9.26 -43.54 -17.49
N ILE A 10 8.44 -44.57 -17.75
CA ILE A 10 7.31 -44.93 -16.88
C ILE A 10 7.81 -45.42 -15.51
N GLU A 11 8.84 -46.28 -15.46
CA GLU A 11 9.40 -46.75 -14.19
C GLU A 11 9.96 -45.62 -13.31
N ILE A 12 10.58 -44.59 -13.92
CA ILE A 12 11.05 -43.39 -13.22
C ILE A 12 9.86 -42.62 -12.63
N SER A 13 8.85 -42.33 -13.44
CA SER A 13 7.67 -41.57 -13.00
C SER A 13 6.89 -42.33 -11.92
N ASP A 14 6.72 -43.64 -12.04
CA ASP A 14 6.08 -44.49 -11.03
C ASP A 14 6.88 -44.53 -9.72
N ALA A 15 8.22 -44.55 -9.79
CA ALA A 15 9.07 -44.50 -8.61
C ALA A 15 8.93 -43.17 -7.86
N PHE A 16 8.92 -42.03 -8.57
CA PHE A 16 8.68 -40.72 -7.97
C PHE A 16 7.24 -40.56 -7.44
N ALA A 17 6.24 -41.04 -8.18
CA ALA A 17 4.84 -41.05 -7.75
C ALA A 17 4.63 -41.92 -6.50
N SER A 18 5.33 -43.06 -6.40
CA SER A 18 5.31 -43.90 -5.19
C SER A 18 5.96 -43.20 -4.01
N ALA A 19 7.12 -42.54 -4.20
CA ALA A 19 7.78 -41.77 -3.15
C ALA A 19 6.91 -40.62 -2.61
N THR A 20 6.16 -39.96 -3.50
CA THR A 20 5.26 -38.84 -3.15
C THR A 20 3.91 -39.29 -2.58
N LYS A 21 3.35 -40.42 -3.04
CA LYS A 21 1.99 -40.90 -2.67
C LYS A 21 1.98 -41.95 -1.54
N SER A 22 3.07 -42.69 -1.32
CA SER A 22 3.13 -43.81 -0.36
C SER A 22 3.52 -43.42 1.08
N ALA A 23 4.03 -42.20 1.31
CA ALA A 23 4.61 -41.84 2.61
C ALA A 23 3.67 -41.06 3.58
N LEU A 24 2.48 -40.63 3.16
CA LEU A 24 1.73 -39.62 3.93
C LEU A 24 0.73 -40.14 4.98
N SER A 25 0.51 -41.45 5.13
CA SER A 25 -0.36 -41.97 6.22
C SER A 25 0.18 -43.22 6.93
N THR A 26 0.93 -44.08 6.25
CA THR A 26 1.47 -45.31 6.87
C THR A 26 2.92 -45.17 7.36
N VAL A 27 3.65 -44.14 6.88
CA VAL A 27 5.08 -43.90 7.20
C VAL A 27 5.29 -42.83 8.27
N LEU A 28 4.31 -41.94 8.53
CA LEU A 28 4.41 -40.88 9.55
C LEU A 28 4.73 -41.38 10.97
N ASN A 29 4.62 -42.69 11.25
CA ASN A 29 4.96 -43.29 12.54
C ASN A 29 5.96 -44.46 12.49
N SER A 30 6.61 -44.79 11.36
CA SER A 30 7.43 -46.02 11.33
C SER A 30 8.76 -46.04 10.58
N LEU A 31 9.20 -45.00 9.87
CA LEU A 31 10.55 -45.02 9.26
C LEU A 31 11.24 -43.66 9.38
N ALA A 32 12.27 -43.59 10.23
CA ALA A 32 13.40 -42.71 9.99
C ALA A 32 13.91 -43.00 8.56
N PRO A 33 14.23 -41.98 7.74
CA PRO A 33 14.61 -42.21 6.35
C PRO A 33 15.82 -43.15 6.33
N THR A 34 15.64 -44.34 5.78
CA THR A 34 16.69 -45.33 5.65
C THR A 34 17.81 -44.74 4.82
N GLN A 35 18.91 -44.40 5.47
CA GLN A 35 20.15 -43.95 4.84
C GLN A 35 20.56 -44.94 3.76
N ASN A 36 20.45 -44.55 2.49
CA ASN A 36 21.07 -45.27 1.39
C ASN A 36 22.43 -44.61 1.15
N ALA A 37 23.42 -44.96 1.98
CA ALA A 37 24.74 -44.34 1.95
C ALA A 37 25.44 -44.47 0.59
N ASP A 38 25.03 -45.44 -0.23
CA ASP A 38 25.53 -45.64 -1.59
C ASP A 38 24.92 -44.64 -2.60
N TYR A 39 23.79 -44.00 -2.26
CA TYR A 39 23.09 -42.98 -3.04
C TYR A 39 22.69 -41.79 -2.15
N PRO A 40 23.67 -40.97 -1.74
CA PRO A 40 23.44 -39.85 -0.84
C PRO A 40 22.50 -38.82 -1.48
N LYS A 41 21.91 -37.96 -0.64
CA LYS A 41 21.02 -36.88 -1.09
C LYS A 41 21.71 -35.97 -2.11
N PRO A 42 20.97 -35.36 -3.05
CA PRO A 42 21.53 -34.38 -3.97
C PRO A 42 22.05 -33.15 -3.21
N HIS A 43 22.92 -32.37 -3.86
CA HIS A 43 23.47 -31.12 -3.34
C HIS A 43 23.09 -29.94 -4.22
N VAL A 44 22.52 -28.89 -3.64
CA VAL A 44 22.21 -27.65 -4.36
C VAL A 44 23.38 -26.69 -4.18
N GLN A 45 24.06 -26.29 -5.25
CA GLN A 45 25.28 -25.46 -5.18
C GLN A 45 25.01 -24.13 -4.45
N GLU A 46 23.86 -23.52 -4.72
CA GLU A 46 23.44 -22.24 -4.17
C GLU A 46 22.90 -22.34 -2.73
N ALA A 47 22.83 -23.55 -2.17
CA ALA A 47 22.36 -23.82 -0.81
C ALA A 47 23.32 -24.75 -0.05
N PRO A 48 24.54 -24.28 0.29
CA PRO A 48 25.59 -25.11 0.86
C PRO A 48 25.25 -25.73 2.23
N SER A 49 24.24 -25.17 2.92
CA SER A 49 23.72 -25.67 4.19
C SER A 49 22.28 -26.18 4.08
N ASP A 50 21.87 -26.69 2.91
CA ASP A 50 20.50 -27.12 2.59
C ASP A 50 19.45 -26.01 2.79
N SER A 51 19.90 -24.75 2.78
CA SER A 51 19.07 -23.57 2.89
C SER A 51 19.38 -22.62 1.74
N LEU A 52 18.37 -22.35 0.92
CA LEU A 52 18.48 -21.58 -0.31
C LEU A 52 17.89 -20.18 -0.11
N ASP A 53 18.69 -19.12 -0.28
CA ASP A 53 18.13 -17.80 -0.60
C ASP A 53 17.59 -17.89 -2.05
N PRO A 54 16.26 -17.78 -2.26
CA PRO A 54 15.66 -17.99 -3.57
C PRO A 54 16.15 -16.99 -4.63
N LEU A 55 16.74 -15.86 -4.21
CA LEU A 55 17.28 -14.88 -5.14
C LEU A 55 18.63 -15.28 -5.73
N LEU A 56 19.36 -16.23 -5.13
CA LEU A 56 20.63 -16.73 -5.70
C LEU A 56 20.41 -17.50 -7.00
N GLY A 57 19.22 -18.08 -7.20
CA GLY A 57 18.84 -18.72 -8.44
C GLY A 57 18.33 -17.76 -9.52
N ASN A 58 18.14 -16.47 -9.22
CA ASN A 58 17.60 -15.52 -10.20
C ASN A 58 18.72 -15.03 -11.15
N PRO A 59 18.54 -15.04 -12.50
CA PRO A 59 17.33 -15.42 -13.26
C PRO A 59 17.34 -16.83 -13.85
N SER A 60 18.42 -17.59 -13.69
CA SER A 60 18.61 -18.82 -14.47
C SER A 60 18.04 -20.09 -13.81
N GLY A 61 18.00 -20.12 -12.49
CA GLY A 61 17.72 -21.30 -11.70
C GLY A 61 18.88 -21.67 -10.77
N VAL A 62 18.78 -22.87 -10.18
CA VAL A 62 19.79 -23.45 -9.28
C VAL A 62 20.39 -24.72 -9.85
N ASN A 63 21.62 -25.02 -9.45
CA ASN A 63 22.35 -26.20 -9.91
C ASN A 63 22.26 -27.32 -8.88
N VAL A 64 21.57 -28.40 -9.22
CA VAL A 64 21.43 -29.59 -8.39
C VAL A 64 22.45 -30.64 -8.84
N GLU A 65 23.40 -30.93 -7.97
CA GLU A 65 24.44 -31.93 -8.17
C GLU A 65 24.02 -33.29 -7.62
N VAL A 66 24.15 -34.30 -8.47
CA VAL A 66 23.99 -35.71 -8.13
C VAL A 66 25.37 -36.36 -8.15
N VAL A 67 25.76 -36.95 -7.03
CA VAL A 67 27.06 -37.60 -6.83
C VAL A 67 26.84 -38.89 -6.07
N TYR A 68 27.35 -40.01 -6.59
CA TYR A 68 27.37 -41.28 -5.87
C TYR A 68 28.54 -42.17 -6.33
N PRO A 69 29.12 -43.01 -5.44
CA PRO A 69 30.39 -43.69 -5.71
C PRO A 69 30.36 -44.68 -6.88
N SER A 70 29.22 -45.33 -7.11
CA SER A 70 29.07 -46.38 -8.13
C SER A 70 28.59 -45.87 -9.49
N MET A 71 28.63 -44.56 -9.74
CA MET A 71 28.11 -43.96 -10.96
C MET A 71 28.83 -44.48 -12.21
N THR A 72 28.04 -44.90 -13.20
CA THR A 72 28.53 -45.34 -14.51
C THR A 72 27.94 -44.49 -15.62
N SER A 73 28.62 -44.41 -16.77
CA SER A 73 28.08 -43.69 -17.94
C SER A 73 26.86 -44.35 -18.59
N SER A 74 26.48 -45.55 -18.14
CA SER A 74 25.28 -46.27 -18.56
C SER A 74 24.08 -46.06 -17.64
N ASP A 75 24.27 -45.39 -16.50
CA ASP A 75 23.18 -45.04 -15.60
C ASP A 75 22.30 -43.97 -16.25
N PHE A 76 20.98 -44.06 -16.09
CA PHE A 76 20.06 -42.95 -16.40
C PHE A 76 19.60 -42.32 -15.10
N ILE A 77 19.72 -41.00 -14.99
CA ILE A 77 19.49 -40.25 -13.76
C ILE A 77 18.36 -39.27 -13.99
N GLY A 78 17.26 -39.42 -13.24
CA GLY A 78 16.14 -38.47 -13.20
C GLY A 78 16.19 -37.65 -11.92
N LEU A 79 15.70 -36.41 -11.96
CA LEU A 79 15.57 -35.53 -10.80
C LEU A 79 14.09 -35.25 -10.53
N SER A 80 13.69 -35.26 -9.27
CA SER A 80 12.45 -34.65 -8.81
C SER A 80 12.75 -33.48 -7.87
N PHE A 81 12.18 -32.32 -8.17
CA PHE A 81 12.30 -31.08 -7.40
C PHE A 81 10.91 -30.61 -7.00
N ASN A 82 10.60 -30.65 -5.70
CA ASN A 82 9.27 -30.35 -5.16
C ASN A 82 8.13 -31.13 -5.87
N GLY A 83 8.39 -32.38 -6.23
CA GLY A 83 7.44 -33.23 -6.95
C GLY A 83 7.37 -32.99 -8.46
N ASN A 84 7.99 -31.94 -9.00
CA ASN A 84 8.21 -31.83 -10.45
C ASN A 84 9.32 -32.81 -10.84
N ASP A 85 9.02 -33.81 -11.65
CA ASP A 85 9.95 -34.83 -12.14
C ASP A 85 10.15 -34.79 -13.67
N THR A 86 9.74 -33.68 -14.30
CA THR A 86 9.75 -33.52 -15.77
C THR A 86 11.11 -33.08 -16.34
N PHE A 87 12.15 -33.03 -15.51
CA PHE A 87 13.50 -32.63 -15.91
C PHE A 87 14.12 -33.62 -16.91
N GLU A 88 14.95 -33.11 -17.83
CA GLU A 88 15.67 -33.95 -18.79
C GLU A 88 16.52 -35.01 -18.07
N VAL A 89 16.25 -36.28 -18.35
CA VAL A 89 17.03 -37.40 -17.81
C VAL A 89 18.45 -37.35 -18.36
N LYS A 90 19.44 -37.53 -17.48
CA LYS A 90 20.86 -37.45 -17.83
C LYS A 90 21.53 -38.80 -17.71
N ASN A 91 22.49 -39.08 -18.60
CA ASN A 91 23.39 -40.21 -18.40
C ASN A 91 24.33 -39.92 -17.23
N GLY A 92 24.72 -40.96 -16.51
CA GLY A 92 25.79 -40.87 -15.54
C GLY A 92 27.13 -40.49 -16.18
N SER A 93 28.10 -40.16 -15.34
CA SER A 93 29.39 -39.62 -15.75
C SER A 93 30.53 -40.44 -15.17
N LEU A 94 31.61 -40.60 -15.93
CA LEU A 94 32.86 -41.22 -15.45
C LEU A 94 33.53 -40.39 -14.34
N PHE A 95 33.14 -39.12 -14.17
CA PHE A 95 33.60 -38.25 -13.08
C PHE A 95 32.77 -38.41 -11.80
N GLY A 96 31.77 -39.31 -11.78
CA GLY A 96 30.94 -39.57 -10.60
C GLY A 96 29.97 -38.44 -10.25
N LYS A 97 29.76 -37.49 -11.16
CA LYS A 97 28.95 -36.29 -10.94
C LYS A 97 28.14 -35.91 -12.18
N VAL A 98 26.88 -35.57 -11.95
CA VAL A 98 25.96 -34.97 -12.94
C VAL A 98 25.29 -33.76 -12.30
N THR A 99 25.05 -32.70 -13.07
CA THR A 99 24.39 -31.48 -12.60
C THR A 99 23.12 -31.23 -13.40
N PHE A 100 22.00 -30.98 -12.73
CA PHE A 100 20.73 -30.54 -13.29
C PHE A 100 20.56 -29.04 -13.05
N LEU A 101 20.06 -28.32 -14.06
CA LEU A 101 19.63 -26.93 -13.89
C LEU A 101 18.13 -26.96 -13.58
N VAL A 102 17.76 -26.54 -12.38
CA VAL A 102 16.35 -26.34 -11.99
C VAL A 102 15.99 -24.89 -12.28
N PRO A 103 15.08 -24.60 -13.23
CA PRO A 103 14.72 -23.24 -13.60
C PRO A 103 14.23 -22.39 -12.42
N VAL A 104 14.42 -21.07 -12.52
CA VAL A 104 13.96 -20.13 -11.48
C VAL A 104 12.46 -20.26 -11.21
N ALA A 105 11.65 -20.63 -12.21
CA ALA A 105 10.21 -20.83 -12.04
C ALA A 105 9.89 -21.89 -10.98
N ASP A 106 10.59 -23.04 -10.99
CA ASP A 106 10.41 -24.09 -9.99
C ASP A 106 10.89 -23.66 -8.59
N VAL A 107 11.95 -22.84 -8.53
CA VAL A 107 12.44 -22.26 -7.26
C VAL A 107 11.43 -21.26 -6.69
N THR A 108 10.81 -20.44 -7.55
CA THR A 108 9.81 -19.45 -7.17
C THR A 108 8.59 -20.08 -6.51
N LEU A 109 8.12 -21.23 -7.03
CA LEU A 109 7.01 -21.97 -6.43
C LEU A 109 7.33 -22.39 -4.98
N ALA A 110 8.60 -22.67 -4.69
CA ALA A 110 9.02 -23.17 -3.39
C ALA A 110 9.31 -22.08 -2.33
N VAL A 111 9.21 -20.78 -2.65
CA VAL A 111 9.59 -19.68 -1.74
C VAL A 111 8.89 -19.78 -0.38
N GLY A 112 9.67 -19.75 0.70
CA GLY A 112 9.17 -19.84 2.07
C GLY A 112 8.78 -21.25 2.52
N LYS A 113 8.94 -22.27 1.66
CA LYS A 113 8.57 -23.66 1.94
C LYS A 113 9.81 -24.53 2.18
N THR A 114 9.61 -25.65 2.88
CA THR A 114 10.57 -26.76 2.89
C THR A 114 10.10 -27.79 1.87
N ILE A 115 10.92 -28.04 0.85
CA ILE A 115 10.59 -28.94 -0.25
C ILE A 115 11.47 -30.19 -0.22
N GLN A 116 11.03 -31.22 -0.92
CA GLN A 116 11.81 -32.44 -1.12
C GLN A 116 12.49 -32.42 -2.48
N VAL A 117 13.78 -32.76 -2.50
CA VAL A 117 14.57 -32.99 -3.71
C VAL A 117 15.16 -34.40 -3.65
N ILE A 118 14.94 -35.18 -4.70
CA ILE A 118 15.34 -36.59 -4.77
C ILE A 118 15.74 -36.93 -6.21
N TYR A 119 16.69 -37.84 -6.39
CA TYR A 119 16.99 -38.38 -7.72
C TYR A 119 16.75 -39.89 -7.79
N ALA A 120 16.48 -40.36 -9.00
CA ALA A 120 16.32 -41.77 -9.31
C ALA A 120 17.45 -42.21 -10.27
N VAL A 121 18.03 -43.38 -10.04
CA VAL A 121 19.01 -44.02 -10.90
C VAL A 121 18.38 -45.27 -11.50
N VAL A 122 18.31 -45.32 -12.83
CA VAL A 122 17.81 -46.47 -13.57
C VAL A 122 18.95 -47.26 -14.16
N ARG A 123 18.89 -48.57 -13.92
CA ARG A 123 19.78 -49.59 -14.45
C ARG A 123 18.96 -50.78 -14.95
N PRO A 124 19.55 -51.74 -15.68
CA PRO A 124 18.84 -52.93 -16.15
C PRO A 124 18.21 -53.79 -15.03
N ASP A 125 18.71 -53.68 -13.80
CA ASP A 125 18.24 -54.40 -12.61
C ASP A 125 17.14 -53.66 -11.83
N GLY A 126 16.82 -52.41 -12.20
CA GLY A 126 15.69 -51.66 -11.66
C GLY A 126 15.99 -50.18 -11.39
N VAL A 127 15.10 -49.55 -10.63
CA VAL A 127 15.19 -48.14 -10.21
C VAL A 127 15.63 -48.06 -8.76
N ILE A 128 16.63 -47.21 -8.49
CA ILE A 128 17.14 -46.93 -7.15
C ILE A 128 16.91 -45.46 -6.83
N LEU A 129 16.34 -45.18 -5.66
CA LEU A 129 16.14 -43.81 -5.18
C LEU A 129 17.25 -43.39 -4.22
N SER A 130 17.60 -42.10 -4.29
CA SER A 130 18.52 -41.46 -3.35
C SER A 130 17.91 -41.25 -1.97
N GLU A 131 18.75 -40.86 -1.00
CA GLU A 131 18.25 -40.15 0.17
C GLU A 131 17.55 -38.83 -0.24
N ILE A 132 16.58 -38.40 0.56
CA ILE A 132 15.83 -37.16 0.32
C ILE A 132 16.61 -35.97 0.88
N LEU A 133 16.81 -34.95 0.05
CA LEU A 133 17.19 -33.62 0.52
C LEU A 133 15.91 -32.87 0.91
N ASN A 134 15.76 -32.53 2.19
CA ASN A 134 14.78 -31.54 2.64
C ASN A 134 15.41 -30.16 2.50
N LEU A 135 15.12 -29.47 1.39
CA LEU A 135 15.67 -28.15 1.08
C LEU A 135 14.77 -27.07 1.68
N ILE A 136 15.34 -26.19 2.50
CA ILE A 136 14.63 -25.02 3.02
C ILE A 136 14.82 -23.88 2.01
N VAL A 137 13.76 -23.50 1.31
CA VAL A 137 13.78 -22.30 0.46
C VAL A 137 13.31 -21.14 1.31
N GLN A 138 14.24 -20.21 1.58
CA GLN A 138 14.00 -19.11 2.51
C GLN A 138 12.87 -18.20 2.00
N PRO A 139 12.10 -17.55 2.89
CA PRO A 139 11.29 -16.42 2.49
C PRO A 139 12.21 -15.30 1.97
N ILE A 140 11.70 -14.50 1.04
CA ILE A 140 12.42 -13.30 0.59
C ILE A 140 12.45 -12.31 1.77
N ALA A 141 13.63 -11.79 2.08
CA ALA A 141 13.79 -10.84 3.17
C ALA A 141 12.97 -9.56 2.91
N ALA A 142 12.32 -9.04 3.95
CA ALA A 142 11.39 -7.92 3.85
C ALA A 142 12.03 -6.64 3.28
N ASP A 143 13.32 -6.41 3.53
CA ASP A 143 14.10 -5.29 3.00
C ASP A 143 14.39 -5.40 1.50
N LYS A 144 14.17 -6.57 0.90
CA LYS A 144 14.25 -6.81 -0.55
C LYS A 144 12.88 -6.76 -1.24
N LEU A 145 11.79 -6.58 -0.48
CA LEU A 145 10.43 -6.50 -0.99
C LEU A 145 9.96 -5.05 -1.06
N PRO A 146 9.17 -4.67 -2.08
CA PRO A 146 8.67 -3.30 -2.19
C PRO A 146 7.56 -3.04 -1.18
N THR A 147 7.55 -1.82 -0.65
CA THR A 147 6.47 -1.32 0.21
C THR A 147 5.39 -0.65 -0.65
N PRO A 148 4.09 -0.95 -0.47
CA PRO A 148 3.01 -0.25 -1.17
C PRO A 148 3.04 1.27 -0.93
N GLN A 149 2.60 2.05 -1.91
CA GLN A 149 2.56 3.52 -1.84
C GLN A 149 1.22 4.06 -2.33
N ILE A 150 0.72 5.12 -1.68
CA ILE A 150 -0.40 5.93 -2.20
C ILE A 150 0.19 7.11 -2.96
N THR A 151 -0.11 7.21 -4.26
CA THR A 151 0.50 8.19 -5.18
C THR A 151 0.20 9.63 -4.75
N GLN A 152 -0.97 9.88 -4.17
CA GLN A 152 -1.42 11.20 -3.72
C GLN A 152 -0.94 11.54 -2.30
N ALA A 153 -0.25 10.63 -1.61
CA ALA A 153 0.30 10.90 -0.29
C ALA A 153 1.67 11.60 -0.37
N SER A 154 1.96 12.43 0.63
CA SER A 154 3.26 13.07 0.82
C SER A 154 3.74 12.79 2.24
N GLU A 155 4.95 12.22 2.38
CA GLU A 155 5.56 11.91 3.70
C GLU A 155 4.57 11.19 4.65
N ASP A 156 3.90 10.15 4.14
CA ASP A 156 2.88 9.34 4.83
C ASP A 156 1.56 10.05 5.17
N VAL A 157 1.32 11.25 4.65
CA VAL A 157 0.04 11.97 4.81
C VAL A 157 -0.75 11.95 3.51
N LEU A 158 -1.95 11.39 3.55
CA LEU A 158 -2.95 11.48 2.49
C LEU A 158 -3.85 12.69 2.76
N ASP A 159 -3.45 13.86 2.24
CA ASP A 159 -4.21 15.10 2.39
C ASP A 159 -5.28 15.20 1.30
N LEU A 160 -6.52 14.83 1.66
CA LEU A 160 -7.68 14.84 0.76
C LEU A 160 -8.04 16.26 0.28
N THR A 161 -7.44 17.30 0.86
CA THR A 161 -7.64 18.69 0.46
C THR A 161 -6.77 19.10 -0.73
N THR A 162 -5.76 18.28 -1.07
CA THR A 162 -4.74 18.59 -2.09
C THR A 162 -4.99 17.96 -3.46
N PHE A 163 -5.94 17.02 -3.55
CA PHE A 163 -6.31 16.36 -4.78
C PHE A 163 -7.82 16.09 -4.85
N ASP A 164 -8.34 16.13 -6.07
CA ASP A 164 -9.70 15.74 -6.41
C ASP A 164 -9.72 14.30 -6.92
N GLY A 165 -10.84 13.60 -6.72
CA GLY A 165 -11.02 12.23 -7.22
C GLY A 165 -10.33 11.15 -6.39
N ASP A 166 -10.15 9.99 -7.01
CA ASP A 166 -9.70 8.76 -6.37
C ASP A 166 -8.19 8.79 -6.05
N ALA A 167 -7.77 7.94 -5.11
CA ALA A 167 -6.36 7.74 -4.79
C ALA A 167 -5.84 6.42 -5.38
N ASP A 168 -4.58 6.40 -5.80
CA ASP A 168 -3.95 5.25 -6.44
C ASP A 168 -2.94 4.60 -5.53
N VAL A 169 -3.11 3.30 -5.28
CA VAL A 169 -2.15 2.46 -4.60
C VAL A 169 -1.28 1.76 -5.63
N THR A 170 0.03 1.84 -5.46
CA THR A 170 1.01 1.18 -6.31
C THR A 170 1.89 0.27 -5.48
N VAL A 171 2.27 -0.87 -6.05
CA VAL A 171 3.29 -1.77 -5.51
C VAL A 171 4.25 -2.03 -6.65
N GLU A 172 5.52 -1.67 -6.48
CA GLU A 172 6.55 -1.89 -7.50
C GLU A 172 6.75 -3.39 -7.78
N ALA A 173 7.42 -3.70 -8.89
CA ALA A 173 7.77 -5.09 -9.21
C ALA A 173 8.67 -5.68 -8.12
N TRP A 174 8.27 -6.84 -7.58
CA TRP A 174 9.04 -7.55 -6.53
C TRP A 174 10.00 -8.59 -7.13
N PRO A 175 10.99 -9.07 -6.37
CA PRO A 175 11.85 -10.16 -6.80
C PRO A 175 11.05 -11.44 -7.11
N LEU A 176 11.43 -12.14 -8.17
CA LEU A 176 10.75 -13.36 -8.66
C LEU A 176 9.30 -13.14 -9.12
N ILE A 177 8.93 -11.90 -9.46
CA ILE A 177 7.65 -11.57 -10.10
C ILE A 177 7.48 -12.35 -11.41
N ALA A 178 6.33 -13.00 -11.58
CA ALA A 178 6.07 -13.87 -12.72
C ALA A 178 4.59 -13.90 -13.10
N LEU A 179 4.32 -14.22 -14.36
CA LEU A 179 2.97 -14.44 -14.86
C LEU A 179 2.30 -15.62 -14.12
N GLY A 180 1.03 -15.49 -13.80
CA GLY A 180 0.25 -16.53 -13.11
C GLY A 180 0.32 -16.48 -11.58
N GLN A 181 1.19 -15.64 -11.00
CA GLN A 181 1.12 -15.32 -9.57
C GLN A 181 -0.19 -14.62 -9.24
N THR A 182 -0.61 -14.75 -7.99
CA THR A 182 -1.86 -14.14 -7.50
C THR A 182 -1.54 -13.04 -6.49
N VAL A 183 -2.26 -11.90 -6.57
CA VAL A 183 -2.05 -10.75 -5.71
C VAL A 183 -3.33 -10.36 -4.97
N TRP A 184 -3.17 -10.04 -3.68
CA TRP A 184 -4.18 -9.40 -2.85
C TRP A 184 -3.64 -8.05 -2.39
N LEU A 185 -4.42 -7.00 -2.62
CA LEU A 185 -4.07 -5.64 -2.23
C LEU A 185 -5.26 -5.03 -1.49
N THR A 186 -5.05 -4.72 -0.22
CA THR A 186 -6.11 -4.22 0.66
C THR A 186 -5.69 -2.94 1.37
N VAL A 187 -6.69 -2.12 1.69
CA VAL A 187 -6.52 -0.92 2.53
C VAL A 187 -7.48 -1.00 3.71
N SER A 188 -6.93 -0.98 4.92
CA SER A 188 -7.70 -1.00 6.17
C SER A 188 -7.77 0.40 6.78
N GLY A 189 -8.97 0.87 7.14
CA GLY A 189 -9.13 2.05 7.99
C GLY A 189 -9.11 1.70 9.50
N PRO A 190 -9.00 2.70 10.38
CA PRO A 190 -8.98 2.47 11.82
C PRO A 190 -10.35 2.01 12.33
N GLY A 191 -10.39 1.20 13.40
CA GLY A 191 -11.63 0.87 14.10
C GLY A 191 -12.64 -0.02 13.36
N GLY A 192 -12.24 -0.69 12.28
CA GLY A 192 -13.10 -1.63 11.55
C GLY A 192 -13.94 -0.99 10.44
N VAL A 193 -13.53 0.18 9.91
CA VAL A 193 -13.95 0.61 8.56
C VAL A 193 -13.73 -0.57 7.61
N PRO A 194 -14.70 -0.92 6.74
CA PRO A 194 -14.58 -2.09 5.90
C PRO A 194 -13.28 -2.03 5.11
N THR A 195 -12.48 -3.10 5.23
CA THR A 195 -11.29 -3.32 4.43
C THR A 195 -11.66 -3.11 2.97
N MET A 196 -10.98 -2.17 2.31
CA MET A 196 -11.17 -1.89 0.90
C MET A 196 -10.30 -2.89 0.14
N GLU A 197 -10.94 -3.86 -0.52
CA GLU A 197 -10.26 -4.81 -1.40
C GLU A 197 -10.00 -4.14 -2.75
N LEU A 198 -8.75 -3.75 -3.00
CA LEU A 198 -8.37 -3.13 -4.27
C LEU A 198 -8.07 -4.18 -5.34
N LEU A 199 -7.43 -5.28 -4.92
CA LEU A 199 -7.22 -6.47 -5.72
C LEU A 199 -7.52 -7.69 -4.84
N ASN A 200 -8.29 -8.64 -5.37
CA ASN A 200 -8.63 -9.87 -4.68
C ASN A 200 -8.37 -11.04 -5.63
N ALA A 201 -7.48 -11.94 -5.22
CA ALA A 201 -7.01 -13.06 -6.03
C ALA A 201 -6.65 -12.65 -7.48
N TYR A 202 -6.02 -11.49 -7.66
CA TYR A 202 -5.71 -10.94 -8.98
C TYR A 202 -4.55 -11.72 -9.63
N VAL A 203 -4.83 -12.37 -10.76
CA VAL A 203 -3.82 -13.13 -11.49
C VAL A 203 -2.97 -12.19 -12.34
N MET A 204 -1.66 -12.21 -12.11
CA MET A 204 -0.67 -11.37 -12.78
C MET A 204 -0.66 -11.56 -14.29
N THR A 205 -0.66 -10.44 -15.02
CA THR A 205 -0.52 -10.38 -16.48
C THR A 205 0.93 -10.09 -16.90
N THR A 206 1.22 -10.20 -18.20
CA THR A 206 2.55 -9.87 -18.74
C THR A 206 2.94 -8.40 -18.56
N ALA A 207 1.96 -7.48 -18.51
CA ALA A 207 2.23 -6.06 -18.30
C ALA A 207 2.70 -5.79 -16.86
N ASP A 208 2.10 -6.49 -15.90
CA ASP A 208 2.35 -6.31 -14.46
C ASP A 208 3.74 -6.76 -14.06
N VAL A 209 4.29 -7.82 -14.68
CA VAL A 209 5.65 -8.33 -14.41
C VAL A 209 6.72 -7.23 -14.53
N SER A 210 6.49 -6.23 -15.40
CA SER A 210 7.42 -5.11 -15.59
C SER A 210 7.11 -3.87 -14.75
N LYS A 211 5.89 -3.73 -14.22
CA LYS A 211 5.39 -2.49 -13.60
C LYS A 211 5.00 -2.67 -12.13
N GLY A 212 4.88 -3.90 -11.65
CA GLY A 212 4.15 -4.22 -10.43
C GLY A 212 2.64 -4.11 -10.63
N VAL A 213 1.91 -3.84 -9.54
CA VAL A 213 0.44 -3.76 -9.55
C VAL A 213 -0.06 -2.40 -9.09
N ARG A 214 -1.31 -2.08 -9.49
CA ARG A 214 -2.01 -0.87 -9.07
C ARG A 214 -3.42 -1.20 -8.62
N GLY A 215 -3.86 -0.54 -7.55
CA GLY A 215 -5.24 -0.51 -7.08
C GLY A 215 -5.73 0.93 -6.95
N THR A 216 -7.04 1.13 -6.86
CA THR A 216 -7.65 2.47 -6.73
C THR A 216 -8.58 2.52 -5.54
N ILE A 217 -8.33 3.44 -4.63
CA ILE A 217 -9.21 3.76 -3.51
C ILE A 217 -10.20 4.82 -4.00
N ALA A 218 -11.47 4.46 -4.09
CA ALA A 218 -12.52 5.40 -4.48
C ALA A 218 -12.57 6.59 -3.52
N ARG A 219 -12.70 7.81 -4.05
CA ARG A 219 -12.83 9.04 -3.26
C ARG A 219 -13.95 8.91 -2.23
N ALA A 220 -15.09 8.38 -2.66
CA ALA A 220 -16.25 8.20 -1.78
C ALA A 220 -15.97 7.31 -0.55
N GLU A 221 -15.01 6.39 -0.60
CA GLU A 221 -14.59 5.62 0.58
C GLU A 221 -13.66 6.43 1.48
N LEU A 222 -12.73 7.19 0.90
CA LEU A 222 -11.88 8.12 1.66
C LEU A 222 -12.69 9.20 2.38
N GLU A 223 -13.78 9.66 1.77
CA GLU A 223 -14.67 10.68 2.36
C GLU A 223 -15.51 10.16 3.54
N LYS A 224 -15.52 8.85 3.79
CA LYS A 224 -16.16 8.27 4.99
C LYS A 224 -15.25 8.26 6.22
N LEU A 225 -13.96 8.54 6.02
CA LEU A 225 -12.96 8.48 7.08
C LEU A 225 -12.98 9.77 7.92
N GLU A 226 -12.56 9.66 9.18
CA GLU A 226 -12.36 10.82 10.04
C GLU A 226 -10.98 11.46 9.79
N ASP A 227 -10.85 12.75 10.10
CA ASP A 227 -9.56 13.45 10.06
C ASP A 227 -8.54 12.77 10.99
N GLY A 228 -7.32 12.55 10.50
CA GLY A 228 -6.28 11.85 11.24
C GLY A 228 -6.43 10.33 11.29
N SER A 229 -7.37 9.74 10.52
CA SER A 229 -7.50 8.28 10.42
C SER A 229 -6.22 7.64 9.88
N GLU A 230 -5.80 6.52 10.47
CA GLU A 230 -4.68 5.72 10.00
C GLU A 230 -5.16 4.67 8.98
N LEU A 231 -4.63 4.77 7.76
CA LEU A 231 -4.84 3.83 6.66
C LEU A 231 -3.67 2.86 6.57
N GLY A 232 -3.91 1.57 6.81
CA GLY A 232 -2.94 0.51 6.55
C GLY A 232 -3.09 -0.04 5.14
N VAL A 233 -2.01 -0.12 4.38
CA VAL A 233 -1.97 -0.74 3.04
C VAL A 233 -1.18 -2.04 3.12
N MET A 234 -1.79 -3.13 2.70
CA MET A 234 -1.21 -4.47 2.75
C MET A 234 -1.27 -5.11 1.37
N CYS A 235 -0.15 -5.69 0.93
CA CYS A 235 -0.05 -6.47 -0.29
C CYS A 235 0.44 -7.88 0.05
N LYS A 236 -0.20 -8.90 -0.52
CA LYS A 236 0.23 -10.30 -0.43
C LYS A 236 0.36 -10.91 -1.81
N VAL A 237 1.36 -11.77 -1.98
CA VAL A 237 1.67 -12.45 -3.24
C VAL A 237 1.71 -13.95 -3.07
N GLY A 238 0.85 -14.66 -3.80
CA GLY A 238 0.90 -16.10 -3.98
C GLY A 238 1.86 -16.44 -5.10
N PHE A 239 3.10 -16.84 -4.75
CA PHE A 239 4.14 -17.20 -5.72
C PHE A 239 3.79 -18.44 -6.56
N GLU A 240 2.97 -19.35 -6.01
CA GLU A 240 2.43 -20.52 -6.72
C GLU A 240 1.16 -20.22 -7.54
N GLY A 241 0.61 -19.01 -7.42
CA GLY A 241 -0.71 -18.68 -7.94
C GLY A 241 -1.85 -19.21 -7.05
N GLY A 242 -2.98 -19.56 -7.67
CA GLY A 242 -4.15 -20.07 -6.94
C GLY A 242 -4.97 -18.97 -6.26
N SER A 243 -5.93 -19.38 -5.41
CA SER A 243 -6.87 -18.47 -4.75
C SER A 243 -6.81 -18.50 -3.22
N ASP A 244 -5.83 -19.21 -2.65
CA ASP A 244 -5.67 -19.28 -1.19
C ASP A 244 -4.72 -18.18 -0.69
N GLU A 245 -5.29 -17.15 -0.06
CA GLU A 245 -4.53 -16.04 0.50
C GLU A 245 -3.67 -16.47 1.70
N ALA A 246 -4.01 -17.57 2.40
CA ALA A 246 -3.29 -17.99 3.60
C ALA A 246 -1.87 -18.48 3.32
N GLU A 247 -1.60 -18.92 2.08
CA GLU A 247 -0.27 -19.33 1.63
C GLU A 247 0.53 -18.18 0.97
N ALA A 248 -0.07 -16.99 0.85
CA ALA A 248 0.57 -15.86 0.22
C ALA A 248 1.63 -15.21 1.13
N VAL A 249 2.70 -14.72 0.52
CA VAL A 249 3.75 -13.97 1.20
C VAL A 249 3.32 -12.52 1.35
N GLU A 250 3.32 -12.02 2.58
CA GLU A 250 3.03 -10.63 2.89
C GLU A 250 4.27 -9.74 2.62
N LEU A 251 4.06 -8.67 1.85
CA LEU A 251 5.05 -7.63 1.62
C LEU A 251 5.07 -6.65 2.80
N PRO A 252 6.12 -5.84 2.96
CA PRO A 252 6.14 -4.77 3.96
C PRO A 252 4.87 -3.90 3.87
N THR A 253 4.24 -3.64 5.01
CA THR A 253 3.03 -2.82 5.08
C THR A 253 3.37 -1.33 5.11
N ALA A 254 2.45 -0.51 4.59
CA ALA A 254 2.54 0.94 4.66
C ALA A 254 1.40 1.51 5.50
N ALA A 255 1.65 2.63 6.20
CA ALA A 255 0.65 3.31 6.99
C ALA A 255 0.60 4.79 6.59
N PHE A 256 -0.60 5.32 6.36
CA PHE A 256 -0.83 6.71 5.98
C PHE A 256 -1.81 7.38 6.93
N LYS A 257 -1.66 8.68 7.18
CA LYS A 257 -2.63 9.48 7.94
C LYS A 257 -3.48 10.32 7.00
N THR A 258 -4.79 10.29 7.16
CA THR A 258 -5.68 11.15 6.39
C THR A 258 -5.69 12.56 6.94
N THR A 259 -5.78 13.56 6.06
CA THR A 259 -6.15 14.93 6.43
C THR A 259 -7.39 15.34 5.63
N LEU A 260 -8.45 15.66 6.36
CA LEU A 260 -9.77 16.04 5.86
C LEU A 260 -10.25 17.38 6.44
N ILE A 261 -9.53 17.89 7.44
CA ILE A 261 -9.75 19.20 8.05
C ILE A 261 -8.52 20.08 7.79
N SER A 262 -8.74 21.35 7.46
CA SER A 262 -7.68 22.35 7.50
C SER A 262 -7.96 23.39 8.58
N PHE A 263 -6.89 23.87 9.19
CA PHE A 263 -6.91 24.92 10.23
C PHE A 263 -6.06 26.10 9.79
N GLU A 264 -6.56 27.31 10.02
CA GLU A 264 -5.85 28.57 9.78
C GLU A 264 -6.19 29.58 10.88
N GLY A 265 -5.17 29.98 11.65
CA GLY A 265 -5.28 30.96 12.75
C GLY A 265 -4.37 32.17 12.54
N PHE A 266 -3.95 32.43 11.30
CA PHE A 266 -3.06 33.52 10.90
C PHE A 266 -1.68 33.53 11.57
N GLU A 267 -1.29 32.48 12.29
CA GLU A 267 -0.03 32.41 13.04
C GLU A 267 1.23 32.45 12.14
N THR A 268 1.05 32.19 10.84
CA THR A 268 2.11 32.31 9.83
C THR A 268 2.10 33.65 9.08
N ALA A 269 1.13 34.51 9.37
CA ALA A 269 0.93 35.76 8.67
C ALA A 269 1.89 36.86 9.15
N LYS A 270 2.12 37.86 8.29
CA LYS A 270 2.88 39.05 8.66
C LYS A 270 1.95 40.08 9.31
N GLU A 271 2.28 40.51 10.53
CA GLU A 271 1.58 41.62 11.16
C GLU A 271 1.69 42.92 10.34
N GLY A 272 0.59 43.68 10.31
CA GLY A 272 0.54 44.97 9.64
C GLY A 272 -0.71 45.18 8.80
N ARG A 273 -0.72 46.32 8.10
CA ARG A 273 -1.85 46.76 7.27
C ARG A 273 -1.83 46.06 5.92
N VAL A 274 -2.97 45.52 5.53
CA VAL A 274 -3.25 45.00 4.18
C VAL A 274 -4.06 46.06 3.41
N PRO A 275 -3.59 46.51 2.22
CA PRO A 275 -4.31 47.42 1.35
C PRO A 275 -5.69 46.90 0.89
N PRO A 276 -6.61 47.79 0.49
CA PRO A 276 -7.88 47.38 -0.11
C PRO A 276 -7.67 46.50 -1.35
N GLU A 277 -8.54 45.51 -1.53
CA GLU A 277 -8.56 44.56 -2.67
C GLU A 277 -7.30 43.69 -2.83
N GLN A 278 -6.29 43.82 -1.95
CA GLN A 278 -5.15 42.91 -1.92
C GLN A 278 -5.60 41.53 -1.43
N VAL A 279 -5.24 40.50 -2.20
CA VAL A 279 -5.51 39.09 -1.88
C VAL A 279 -4.36 38.54 -1.07
N GLU A 280 -4.62 38.20 0.19
CA GLU A 280 -3.69 37.44 1.03
C GLU A 280 -4.00 35.94 0.88
N SER A 281 -2.96 35.12 0.71
CA SER A 281 -3.10 33.68 0.50
C SER A 281 -2.57 32.92 1.71
N PHE A 282 -3.40 32.01 2.21
CA PHE A 282 -3.13 31.13 3.34
C PHE A 282 -3.18 29.67 2.89
N ARG A 283 -2.91 28.70 3.78
CA ARG A 283 -2.90 27.28 3.39
C ARG A 283 -4.25 26.87 2.77
N ALA A 284 -5.35 27.18 3.45
CA ALA A 284 -6.69 26.69 3.14
C ALA A 284 -7.53 27.60 2.23
N PHE A 285 -7.26 28.90 2.25
CA PHE A 285 -8.07 29.91 1.55
C PHE A 285 -7.23 31.14 1.16
N SER A 286 -7.83 32.02 0.38
CA SER A 286 -7.38 33.39 0.20
C SER A 286 -8.44 34.36 0.70
N ILE A 287 -8.02 35.52 1.20
CA ILE A 287 -8.90 36.55 1.75
C ILE A 287 -8.58 37.91 1.12
N SER A 288 -9.64 38.65 0.80
CA SER A 288 -9.57 40.04 0.38
C SER A 288 -10.70 40.84 1.02
N ALA A 289 -10.55 42.15 1.04
CA ALA A 289 -11.59 43.05 1.51
C ALA A 289 -11.64 44.32 0.68
N ALA A 290 -12.84 44.87 0.51
CA ALA A 290 -13.07 46.09 -0.25
C ALA A 290 -12.44 47.34 0.38
N GLN A 291 -12.01 47.24 1.64
CA GLN A 291 -11.34 48.29 2.40
C GLN A 291 -10.08 47.73 3.05
N SER A 292 -9.17 48.61 3.44
CA SER A 292 -7.94 48.18 4.12
C SER A 292 -8.24 47.56 5.48
N TRP A 293 -7.49 46.54 5.84
CA TRP A 293 -7.61 45.80 7.08
C TRP A 293 -6.23 45.55 7.69
N VAL A 294 -6.16 44.92 8.87
CA VAL A 294 -4.91 44.76 9.62
C VAL A 294 -4.82 43.34 10.19
N ILE A 295 -3.64 42.72 10.07
CA ILE A 295 -3.26 41.54 10.85
C ILE A 295 -2.56 42.01 12.12
N ARG A 296 -3.05 41.60 13.29
CA ARG A 296 -2.59 42.10 14.60
C ARG A 296 -2.77 41.06 15.71
N SER A 297 -1.95 41.17 16.77
CA SER A 297 -1.92 40.24 17.91
C SER A 297 -2.25 40.88 19.27
N ASP A 298 -2.47 42.19 19.30
CA ASP A 298 -2.65 42.97 20.53
C ASP A 298 -4.03 42.78 21.18
N TYR A 299 -4.99 42.22 20.45
CA TYR A 299 -6.29 41.85 20.98
C TYR A 299 -6.40 40.33 21.20
N LYS A 300 -6.67 39.91 22.43
CA LYS A 300 -6.82 38.49 22.79
C LYS A 300 -8.14 38.27 23.52
N TYR A 301 -8.89 37.29 23.06
CA TYR A 301 -10.20 36.92 23.59
C TYR A 301 -10.32 35.39 23.74
N PRO A 302 -9.63 34.77 24.71
CA PRO A 302 -9.75 33.35 24.95
C PRO A 302 -11.20 32.94 25.28
N PRO A 303 -11.66 31.76 24.84
CA PRO A 303 -10.93 30.76 24.04
C PRO A 303 -10.99 31.00 22.52
N TYR A 304 -11.58 32.10 22.06
CA TYR A 304 -11.90 32.33 20.64
C TYR A 304 -10.74 32.86 19.82
N ILE A 305 -9.97 33.80 20.38
CA ILE A 305 -8.83 34.44 19.70
C ILE A 305 -7.67 34.50 20.67
N THR A 306 -6.58 33.81 20.37
CA THR A 306 -5.45 33.63 21.30
C THR A 306 -4.14 34.22 20.77
N GLY A 307 -4.05 34.46 19.47
CA GLY A 307 -2.85 34.96 18.79
C GLY A 307 -3.18 36.00 17.73
N LEU A 308 -2.76 35.74 16.49
CA LEU A 308 -2.96 36.68 15.38
C LEU A 308 -4.40 36.65 14.88
N MET A 309 -4.98 37.83 14.64
CA MET A 309 -6.30 37.94 14.02
C MET A 309 -6.27 38.84 12.79
N ALA A 310 -7.19 38.57 11.86
CA ALA A 310 -7.51 39.48 10.77
C ALA A 310 -8.61 40.45 11.23
N HIS A 311 -8.29 41.75 11.37
CA HIS A 311 -9.22 42.77 11.85
C HIS A 311 -9.64 43.74 10.74
N PHE A 312 -10.94 43.81 10.46
CA PHE A 312 -11.56 44.56 9.36
C PHE A 312 -12.47 45.66 9.90
N ASN A 313 -12.39 46.89 9.40
CA ASN A 313 -13.26 47.97 9.88
C ASN A 313 -14.69 47.89 9.31
N LEU A 314 -14.85 48.06 8.00
CA LEU A 314 -16.14 48.08 7.31
C LEU A 314 -15.99 47.56 5.88
N GLY A 315 -17.12 47.21 5.26
CA GLY A 315 -17.18 46.80 3.86
C GLY A 315 -17.16 45.28 3.67
N ARG A 316 -17.12 44.89 2.40
CA ARG A 316 -17.18 43.49 1.98
C ARG A 316 -15.85 42.78 2.22
N ILE A 317 -15.91 41.61 2.85
CA ILE A 317 -14.80 40.67 2.97
C ILE A 317 -15.15 39.46 2.11
N THR A 318 -14.18 38.94 1.37
CA THR A 318 -14.35 37.74 0.56
C THR A 318 -13.26 36.74 0.93
N ILE A 319 -13.70 35.56 1.36
CA ILE A 319 -12.86 34.40 1.64
C ILE A 319 -13.14 33.38 0.54
N THR A 320 -12.10 32.95 -0.18
CA THR A 320 -12.22 31.95 -1.25
C THR A 320 -11.40 30.73 -0.87
N LEU A 321 -12.06 29.58 -0.73
CA LEU A 321 -11.40 28.35 -0.33
C LEU A 321 -10.61 27.78 -1.51
N LYS A 322 -9.42 27.24 -1.25
CA LYS A 322 -8.66 26.54 -2.29
C LYS A 322 -9.41 25.30 -2.77
N SER A 323 -10.01 24.58 -1.83
CA SER A 323 -10.87 23.41 -2.08
C SER A 323 -12.28 23.65 -1.49
N PRO A 324 -13.37 23.24 -2.15
CA PRO A 324 -14.72 23.42 -1.61
C PRO A 324 -14.96 22.60 -0.33
N ALA A 325 -15.61 23.20 0.68
CA ALA A 325 -15.83 22.58 1.99
C ALA A 325 -17.31 22.30 2.30
N LYS A 326 -17.64 21.25 3.06
CA LYS A 326 -19.00 21.01 3.57
C LYS A 326 -19.29 21.80 4.85
N SER A 327 -18.27 22.14 5.61
CA SER A 327 -18.41 22.97 6.80
C SER A 327 -17.31 24.02 6.88
N ILE A 328 -17.66 25.12 7.54
CA ILE A 328 -16.71 26.09 8.02
C ILE A 328 -17.08 26.50 9.43
N ARG A 329 -16.07 26.70 10.26
CA ARG A 329 -16.18 27.38 11.55
C ARG A 329 -15.05 28.40 11.68
N PHE A 330 -15.34 29.56 12.28
CA PHE A 330 -14.31 30.55 12.63
C PHE A 330 -14.74 31.40 13.83
N ALA A 331 -13.77 31.94 14.53
CA ALA A 331 -14.00 32.87 15.62
C ALA A 331 -14.26 34.27 15.06
N ALA A 332 -15.27 34.94 15.59
CA ALA A 332 -15.55 36.34 15.31
C ALA A 332 -15.54 37.13 16.62
N GLN A 333 -14.77 38.22 16.63
CA GLN A 333 -14.81 39.23 17.65
C GLN A 333 -15.42 40.52 17.09
N TYR A 334 -16.34 41.08 17.88
CA TYR A 334 -16.93 42.40 17.68
C TYR A 334 -17.76 42.54 16.40
N GLN A 335 -19.07 42.29 16.53
CA GLN A 335 -20.07 42.57 15.51
C GLN A 335 -20.95 43.74 15.96
N SER A 336 -20.55 44.94 15.57
CA SER A 336 -21.36 46.13 15.80
C SER A 336 -22.09 46.52 14.51
N GLY A 337 -23.42 46.56 14.59
CA GLY A 337 -24.23 46.52 13.38
C GLY A 337 -24.41 45.11 12.83
N ASP A 338 -25.49 44.93 12.08
CA ASP A 338 -25.81 43.65 11.49
C ASP A 338 -24.78 43.30 10.40
N ALA A 339 -24.36 42.05 10.34
CA ALA A 339 -23.55 41.52 9.24
C ALA A 339 -24.35 40.44 8.51
N THR A 340 -24.13 40.31 7.22
CA THR A 340 -24.61 39.15 6.47
C THR A 340 -23.43 38.31 6.04
N ILE A 341 -23.57 36.99 6.19
CA ILE A 341 -22.57 36.02 5.77
C ILE A 341 -23.22 35.15 4.71
N ALA A 342 -22.86 35.39 3.46
CA ALA A 342 -23.31 34.58 2.33
C ALA A 342 -22.29 33.48 2.05
N TYR A 343 -22.74 32.22 2.15
CA TYR A 343 -21.98 31.04 1.76
C TYR A 343 -22.36 30.68 0.33
N LYS A 344 -21.36 30.47 -0.53
CA LYS A 344 -21.57 30.25 -1.97
C LYS A 344 -20.87 28.99 -2.45
N ASP A 345 -21.39 28.40 -3.51
CA ASP A 345 -20.77 27.22 -4.14
C ASP A 345 -19.77 27.58 -5.24
N GLU A 346 -19.28 26.56 -5.94
CA GLU A 346 -18.27 26.68 -7.00
C GLU A 346 -18.73 27.52 -8.20
N GLN A 347 -20.05 27.66 -8.40
CA GLN A 347 -20.64 28.52 -9.43
C GLN A 347 -20.92 29.93 -8.90
N GLU A 348 -20.41 30.27 -7.71
CA GLU A 348 -20.63 31.55 -7.02
C GLU A 348 -22.10 31.84 -6.66
N LEU A 349 -22.94 30.81 -6.70
CA LEU A 349 -24.36 30.89 -6.36
C LEU A 349 -24.53 30.73 -4.85
N THR A 350 -25.29 31.64 -4.23
CA THR A 350 -25.58 31.60 -2.79
C THR A 350 -26.25 30.26 -2.42
N ILE A 351 -25.65 29.57 -1.44
CA ILE A 351 -26.20 28.40 -0.77
C ILE A 351 -27.16 28.87 0.32
N THR A 352 -26.68 29.75 1.19
CA THR A 352 -27.48 30.41 2.23
C THR A 352 -26.89 31.76 2.60
N THR A 353 -27.66 32.58 3.27
CA THR A 353 -27.20 33.82 3.91
C THR A 353 -27.60 33.80 5.37
N GLN A 354 -26.59 33.87 6.24
CA GLN A 354 -26.75 33.93 7.68
C GLN A 354 -26.73 35.40 8.10
N LEU A 355 -27.76 35.82 8.84
CA LEU A 355 -27.79 37.15 9.45
C LEU A 355 -27.13 37.07 10.83
N GLU A 356 -26.15 37.94 11.04
CA GLU A 356 -25.46 38.10 12.31
C GLU A 356 -25.83 39.45 12.92
N PRO A 357 -26.78 39.47 13.88
CA PRO A 357 -27.28 40.72 14.42
C PRO A 357 -26.22 41.44 15.26
N ALA A 358 -26.35 42.76 15.35
CA ALA A 358 -25.51 43.58 16.20
C ALA A 358 -25.51 43.08 17.66
N VAL A 359 -24.33 42.88 18.23
CA VAL A 359 -24.18 42.56 19.65
C VAL A 359 -23.84 43.84 20.43
N ILE A 360 -24.72 44.22 21.35
CA ILE A 360 -24.61 45.47 22.12
C ILE A 360 -23.76 45.35 23.40
N THR A 361 -23.27 44.16 23.72
CA THR A 361 -22.44 43.87 24.91
C THR A 361 -20.99 43.63 24.51
N TYR A 362 -20.03 44.27 25.19
CA TYR A 362 -18.61 44.23 24.83
C TYR A 362 -17.74 43.51 25.89
N PRO A 363 -16.77 42.65 25.49
CA PRO A 363 -16.51 42.17 24.13
C PRO A 363 -17.46 41.04 23.72
N ALA A 364 -18.01 41.14 22.51
CA ALA A 364 -18.79 40.07 21.90
C ALA A 364 -17.88 39.17 21.08
N THR A 365 -17.54 37.99 21.60
CA THR A 365 -16.82 36.94 20.85
C THR A 365 -17.68 35.70 20.75
N LYS A 366 -17.72 35.09 19.56
CA LYS A 366 -18.47 33.85 19.33
C LYS A 366 -17.84 33.01 18.22
N TRP A 367 -18.23 31.75 18.17
CA TRP A 367 -18.04 30.92 16.98
C TRP A 367 -19.15 31.20 15.98
N ILE A 368 -18.76 31.33 14.72
CA ILE A 368 -19.67 31.31 13.58
C ILE A 368 -19.38 30.02 12.85
N GLU A 369 -20.44 29.26 12.57
CA GLU A 369 -20.34 27.98 11.91
C GLU A 369 -21.48 27.80 10.92
N TYR A 370 -21.17 27.12 9.82
CA TYR A 370 -22.16 26.69 8.85
C TYR A 370 -21.78 25.33 8.29
N PHE A 371 -22.79 24.48 8.13
CA PHE A 371 -22.68 23.16 7.52
C PHE A 371 -23.73 23.03 6.41
N THR A 372 -23.35 22.39 5.31
CA THR A 372 -24.22 22.10 4.18
C THR A 372 -24.14 20.62 3.81
N ALA A 373 -25.30 19.98 3.67
CA ALA A 373 -25.41 18.57 3.30
C ALA A 373 -25.41 18.33 1.77
N THR A 374 -25.74 19.35 0.97
CA THR A 374 -26.09 19.17 -0.45
C THR A 374 -25.15 19.87 -1.43
N ARG A 375 -24.60 21.03 -1.06
CA ARG A 375 -23.63 21.81 -1.86
C ARG A 375 -22.34 21.98 -1.08
N LYS A 376 -21.21 22.19 -1.77
CA LYS A 376 -19.94 22.54 -1.12
C LYS A 376 -19.74 24.05 -1.16
N ILE A 377 -19.21 24.62 -0.09
CA ILE A 377 -18.87 26.03 0.08
C ILE A 377 -17.54 26.28 -0.66
N LYS A 378 -17.54 27.12 -1.69
CA LYS A 378 -16.32 27.58 -2.35
C LYS A 378 -15.87 28.94 -1.85
N SER A 379 -16.82 29.82 -1.53
CA SER A 379 -16.51 31.18 -1.06
C SER A 379 -17.51 31.67 -0.03
N ILE A 380 -17.05 32.64 0.75
CA ILE A 380 -17.81 33.28 1.83
C ILE A 380 -17.66 34.77 1.67
N VAL A 381 -18.80 35.45 1.65
CA VAL A 381 -18.87 36.90 1.55
C VAL A 381 -19.49 37.43 2.82
N ILE A 382 -18.70 38.16 3.59
CA ILE A 382 -19.17 38.88 4.78
C ILE A 382 -19.41 40.32 4.36
N ASP A 383 -20.66 40.76 4.40
CA ASP A 383 -21.04 42.13 4.10
C ASP A 383 -21.44 42.85 5.40
N ARG A 384 -20.90 44.06 5.58
CA ARG A 384 -21.19 44.92 6.72
C ARG A 384 -21.60 46.30 6.23
N PRO A 385 -22.83 46.76 6.53
CA PRO A 385 -23.25 48.12 6.25
C PRO A 385 -22.37 49.10 7.05
N THR A 386 -22.00 50.21 6.43
CA THR A 386 -21.29 51.31 7.07
C THR A 386 -22.19 51.95 8.14
N ILE A 387 -21.85 51.80 9.42
CA ILE A 387 -22.51 52.50 10.53
C ILE A 387 -21.54 53.50 11.16
N PRO A 388 -21.89 54.81 11.24
CA PRO A 388 -21.04 55.81 11.87
C PRO A 388 -20.76 55.50 13.34
N GLY A 389 -19.49 55.53 13.75
CA GLY A 389 -19.07 55.42 15.16
C GLY A 389 -18.83 54.00 15.68
N PHE A 390 -18.95 52.97 14.84
CA PHE A 390 -18.83 51.56 15.24
C PHE A 390 -17.54 50.88 14.76
N SER A 391 -17.01 49.97 15.58
CA SER A 391 -15.71 49.29 15.42
C SER A 391 -15.76 48.01 14.57
N GLY A 392 -14.58 47.62 14.08
CA GLY A 392 -14.35 46.51 13.14
C GLY A 392 -14.62 45.10 13.69
N ILE A 393 -14.53 44.09 12.83
CA ILE A 393 -14.62 42.66 13.16
C ILE A 393 -13.23 42.03 13.15
N GLY A 394 -12.87 41.33 14.20
CA GLY A 394 -11.75 40.39 14.24
C GLY A 394 -12.21 39.00 13.80
N LEU A 395 -11.45 38.34 12.93
CA LEU A 395 -11.64 36.97 12.49
C LEU A 395 -10.38 36.15 12.79
N ASP A 396 -10.57 34.92 13.25
CA ASP A 396 -9.47 34.00 13.59
C ASP A 396 -9.97 32.53 13.63
N ASN A 397 -9.05 31.58 13.80
CA ASN A 397 -9.30 30.17 14.09
C ASN A 397 -10.28 29.51 13.12
N PHE A 398 -9.99 29.65 11.83
CA PHE A 398 -10.75 29.01 10.77
C PHE A 398 -10.50 27.51 10.78
N THR A 399 -11.59 26.75 10.67
CA THR A 399 -11.59 25.31 10.47
C THR A 399 -12.52 24.98 9.32
N PHE A 400 -12.04 24.16 8.38
CA PHE A 400 -12.80 23.74 7.20
C PHE A 400 -12.86 22.22 7.15
N THR A 401 -14.04 21.66 6.93
CA THR A 401 -14.21 20.22 6.68
C THR A 401 -14.59 20.02 5.22
N TYR A 402 -13.80 19.26 4.47
CA TYR A 402 -13.93 19.16 3.00
C TYR A 402 -14.85 18.03 2.52
N ILE A 403 -15.21 17.14 3.44
CA ILE A 403 -15.98 15.92 3.19
C ILE A 403 -17.37 15.94 3.75
#